data_AF-A0A1G3DD21-F1
#
_entry.id   AF-A0A1G3DD21-F1
#
_cell.length_a   1.000
_cell.length_b   1.000
_cell.length_c   1.000
_cell.angle_alpha   90.00
_cell.angle_beta   90.00
_cell.angle_gamma   90.00
#
_symmetry.space_group_name_H-M   'P 1'
#
loop_
_entity.id
_entity.type
_entity.pdbx_description
1 polymer ?
#
loop_
_entity_poly.entity_id
_entity_poly.type
_entity_poly.pdbx_seq_one_letter_code
_entity_poly.pdbx_strand_id
1 'polypeptide(L)'
;MAKKKLPKQYLQIKKRHANYFNAVEELGKVVKQEGPLDERTAHLIQLAASATVHSEGAVHSHVRRAIEAGVTPDEIRHAIIL
;
A
#
# COMPACT_ATOMS: atom_id res chain seq x y z
N MET A 1 -5.17 -15.80 5.57
CA MET A 1 -5.10 -14.74 6.62
C MET A 1 -6.43 -14.02 6.66
N ALA A 2 -6.99 -13.77 7.85
CA ALA A 2 -8.27 -13.07 7.98
C ALA A 2 -8.23 -11.75 7.19
N LYS A 3 -9.25 -11.49 6.35
CA LYS A 3 -9.44 -10.19 5.68
C LYS A 3 -9.46 -9.11 6.76
N LYS A 4 -8.31 -8.51 7.06
CA LYS A 4 -8.18 -7.48 8.10
C LYS A 4 -9.07 -6.32 7.66
N LYS A 5 -10.09 -6.05 8.48
CA LYS A 5 -11.06 -4.99 8.26
C LYS A 5 -10.30 -3.68 8.06
N LEU A 6 -10.53 -3.00 6.93
CA LEU A 6 -9.88 -1.72 6.64
C LEU A 6 -10.18 -0.71 7.77
N PRO A 7 -9.29 0.27 8.01
CA PRO A 7 -9.50 1.27 9.06
C PRO A 7 -10.86 1.96 8.93
N LYS A 8 -11.56 2.17 10.06
CA LYS A 8 -12.89 2.79 10.04
C LYS A 8 -12.86 4.18 9.39
N GLN A 9 -11.83 4.97 9.69
CA GLN A 9 -11.63 6.31 9.15
C GLN A 9 -11.48 6.27 7.61
N TYR A 10 -10.72 5.31 7.09
CA TYR A 10 -10.58 5.10 5.64
C TYR A 10 -11.95 4.86 4.98
N LEU A 11 -12.77 3.97 5.56
CA LEU A 11 -14.10 3.67 5.05
C LEU A 11 -15.05 4.90 5.09
N GLN A 12 -14.96 5.71 6.14
CA GLN A 12 -15.76 6.93 6.26
C GLN A 12 -15.36 8.00 5.23
N ILE A 13 -14.05 8.21 5.02
CA ILE A 13 -13.56 9.16 4.01
C ILE A 13 -13.99 8.69 2.61
N LYS A 14 -13.84 7.39 2.31
CA LYS A 14 -14.29 6.81 1.03
C LYS A 14 -15.78 7.04 0.79
N LYS A 15 -16.62 6.89 1.83
CA LYS A 15 -18.06 7.17 1.73
C LYS A 15 -18.36 8.67 1.54
N ARG A 16 -17.68 9.54 2.27
CA ARG A 16 -17.94 10.99 2.26
C ARG A 16 -17.43 11.70 0.99
N HIS A 17 -16.34 11.21 0.41
CA HIS A 17 -15.66 11.83 -0.74
C HIS A 17 -15.46 10.81 -1.87
N ALA A 18 -16.56 10.19 -2.33
CA ALA A 18 -16.52 9.08 -3.29
C ALA A 18 -15.80 9.44 -4.60
N ASN A 19 -16.10 10.60 -5.21
CA ASN A 19 -15.49 11.01 -6.48
C ASN A 19 -13.96 11.20 -6.35
N TYR A 20 -13.51 11.82 -5.27
CA TYR A 20 -12.08 11.96 -4.97
C TYR A 20 -11.43 10.57 -4.82
N PHE A 21 -12.06 9.68 -4.05
CA PHE A 21 -11.52 8.34 -3.83
C PHE A 21 -11.43 7.54 -5.13
N ASN A 22 -12.46 7.62 -5.98
CA ASN A 22 -12.47 6.97 -7.28
C ASN A 22 -11.34 7.49 -8.19
N ALA A 23 -11.11 8.81 -8.21
CA ALA A 23 -10.02 9.40 -8.98
C ALA A 23 -8.64 8.95 -8.49
N VAL A 24 -8.43 8.90 -7.17
CA VAL A 24 -7.17 8.41 -6.57
C VAL A 24 -6.97 6.91 -6.84
N GLU A 25 -8.03 6.09 -6.73
CA GLU A 25 -7.96 4.66 -7.05
C GLU A 25 -7.63 4.44 -8.52
N GLU A 26 -8.21 5.23 -9.43
CA GLU A 26 -7.96 5.12 -10.87
C GLU A 26 -6.53 5.54 -11.24
N LEU A 27 -6.03 6.65 -10.68
CA LEU A 27 -4.63 7.04 -10.81
C LEU A 27 -3.70 5.89 -10.37
N GLY A 28 -4.01 5.27 -9.24
CA GLY A 28 -3.23 4.15 -8.71
C GLY A 28 -3.23 2.92 -9.62
N LYS A 29 -4.30 2.65 -10.37
CA LYS A 29 -4.35 1.56 -11.36
C LYS A 29 -3.52 1.88 -12.59
N VAL A 30 -3.73 3.06 -13.17
CA VAL A 30 -3.04 3.48 -14.41
C VAL A 30 -1.53 3.49 -14.20
N VAL A 31 -1.03 4.10 -13.11
CA VAL A 31 0.42 4.14 -12.81
C VAL A 31 1.01 2.73 -12.66
N LYS A 32 0.26 1.78 -12.08
CA LYS A 32 0.71 0.38 -11.95
C LYS A 32 0.74 -0.37 -13.27
N GLN A 33 -0.11 -0.01 -14.23
CA GLN A 33 -0.19 -0.68 -15.53
C GLN A 33 0.85 -0.15 -16.53
N GLU A 34 1.21 1.13 -16.43
CA GLU A 34 2.17 1.78 -17.33
C GLU A 34 3.64 1.59 -16.91
N GLY A 35 3.89 1.30 -15.63
CA GLY A 35 5.25 1.23 -15.08
C GLY A 35 5.97 -0.09 -15.34
N PRO A 36 7.31 -0.09 -15.44
CA PRO A 36 8.11 -1.31 -15.63
C PRO A 36 8.31 -2.13 -14.33
N LEU A 37 7.77 -1.67 -13.20
CA LEU A 37 7.96 -2.28 -11.89
C LEU A 37 6.84 -3.27 -11.58
N ASP A 38 7.21 -4.44 -11.06
CA ASP A 38 6.24 -5.40 -10.55
C ASP A 38 5.62 -4.96 -9.21
N GLU A 39 4.50 -5.57 -8.84
CA GLU A 39 3.74 -5.17 -7.66
C GLU A 39 4.51 -5.43 -6.35
N ARG A 40 5.36 -6.47 -6.32
CA ARG A 40 6.25 -6.78 -5.19
C ARG A 40 7.23 -5.64 -4.95
N THR A 41 7.99 -5.27 -5.97
CA THR A 41 9.01 -4.21 -5.89
C THR A 41 8.37 -2.87 -5.56
N ALA A 42 7.26 -2.53 -6.24
CA ALA A 42 6.56 -1.29 -6.00
C ALA A 42 6.12 -1.12 -4.53
N HIS A 43 5.59 -2.19 -3.91
CA HIS A 43 5.18 -2.13 -2.50
C HIS A 43 6.34 -2.08 -1.52
N LEU A 44 7.49 -2.71 -1.81
CA LEU A 44 8.70 -2.56 -0.99
C LEU A 44 9.26 -1.13 -1.05
N ILE A 45 9.32 -0.52 -2.23
CA ILE A 45 9.76 0.88 -2.40
C ILE A 45 8.84 1.84 -1.64
N GLN A 46 7.52 1.70 -1.82
CA GLN A 46 6.55 2.56 -1.14
C GLN A 46 6.54 2.34 0.38
N LEU A 47 6.80 1.10 0.83
CA LEU A 47 6.98 0.79 2.23
C LEU A 47 8.20 1.51 2.82
N ALA A 48 9.36 1.44 2.16
CA ALA A 48 10.55 2.15 2.58
C ALA A 48 10.30 3.66 2.68
N ALA A 49 9.71 4.26 1.64
CA ALA A 49 9.33 5.68 1.65
C ALA A 49 8.36 6.03 2.80
N SER A 50 7.37 5.16 3.06
CA SER A 50 6.42 5.35 4.16
C SER A 50 7.08 5.32 5.54
N ALA A 51 8.06 4.43 5.72
CA ALA A 51 8.85 4.33 6.95
C ALA A 51 9.73 5.58 7.12
N THR A 52 10.40 6.05 6.06
CA THR A 52 11.23 7.26 6.08
C THR A 52 10.46 8.51 6.51
N VAL A 53 9.20 8.64 6.10
CA VAL A 53 8.34 9.78 6.48
C VAL A 53 7.51 9.53 7.74
N HIS A 54 7.77 8.43 8.47
CA HIS A 54 7.08 8.05 9.71
C HIS A 54 5.56 7.91 9.56
N SER A 55 5.07 7.52 8.37
CA SER A 55 3.64 7.36 8.11
C SER A 55 3.18 5.95 8.48
N GLU A 56 2.82 5.74 9.75
CA GLU A 56 2.37 4.44 10.27
C GLU A 56 1.21 3.83 9.47
N GLY A 57 0.22 4.66 9.10
CA GLY A 57 -0.92 4.21 8.29
C GLY A 57 -0.50 3.71 6.91
N ALA A 58 0.49 4.36 6.28
CA ALA A 58 1.02 3.95 4.99
C ALA A 58 1.90 2.69 5.12
N VAL A 59 2.71 2.58 6.17
CA VAL A 59 3.47 1.37 6.52
C VAL A 59 2.53 0.17 6.63
N HIS A 60 1.46 0.27 7.42
CA HIS A 60 0.46 -0.79 7.55
C HIS A 60 -0.25 -1.12 6.23
N SER A 61 -0.46 -0.12 5.37
CA SER A 61 -1.07 -0.33 4.05
C SER A 61 -0.15 -1.09 3.12
N HIS A 62 1.11 -0.66 2.98
CA HIS A 62 2.07 -1.26 2.07
C HIS A 62 2.56 -2.63 2.54
N VAL A 63 2.71 -2.88 3.85
CA VAL A 63 2.97 -4.24 4.36
C VAL A 63 1.86 -5.21 3.98
N ARG A 64 0.59 -4.84 4.16
CA ARG A 64 -0.54 -5.71 3.81
C ARG A 64 -0.57 -6.01 2.30
N ARG A 65 -0.39 -4.98 1.48
CA ARG A 65 -0.43 -5.11 0.01
C ARG A 65 0.80 -5.85 -0.54
N ALA A 66 1.96 -5.68 0.07
CA ALA A 66 3.16 -6.47 -0.26
C ALA A 66 2.94 -7.96 0.01
N ILE A 67 2.33 -8.31 1.15
CA ILE A 67 1.97 -9.71 1.47
C ILE A 67 0.94 -10.25 0.46
N GLU A 68 -0.07 -9.45 0.09
CA GLU A 68 -1.04 -9.81 -0.96
C GLU A 68 -0.38 -10.04 -2.32
N ALA A 69 0.71 -9.31 -2.63
CA ALA A 69 1.56 -9.50 -3.81
C ALA A 69 2.59 -10.63 -3.68
N GLY A 70 2.58 -11.39 -2.57
CA GLY A 70 3.44 -12.56 -2.35
C GLY A 70 4.82 -12.24 -1.76
N VAL A 71 5.06 -11.03 -1.27
CA VAL A 71 6.28 -10.69 -0.52
C VAL A 71 6.20 -11.32 0.88
N THR A 72 7.27 -12.00 1.29
CA THR A 72 7.34 -12.67 2.58
C THR A 72 7.61 -11.69 3.74
N PRO A 73 7.23 -12.02 4.98
CA PRO A 73 7.59 -11.22 6.14
C PRO A 73 9.09 -10.99 6.30
N ASP A 74 9.94 -11.94 5.90
CA ASP A 74 11.39 -11.83 6.00
C ASP A 74 11.96 -10.85 4.97
N GLU A 75 11.47 -10.88 3.73
CA GLU A 75 11.80 -9.86 2.72
C GLU A 75 11.40 -8.45 3.19
N ILE A 76 10.22 -8.31 3.80
CA ILE A 76 9.74 -7.02 4.34
C ILE A 76 10.67 -6.50 5.45
N ARG A 77 11.05 -7.36 6.41
CA ARG A 77 11.95 -6.95 7.48
C ARG A 77 13.33 -6.59 6.93
N HIS A 78 13.86 -7.39 6.01
CA HIS A 78 15.16 -7.12 5.40
C HIS A 78 15.17 -5.79 4.65
N ALA A 79 14.13 -5.49 3.87
CA ALA A 79 13.99 -4.24 3.13
C ALA A 79 13.97 -2.97 4.01
N ILE A 80 13.62 -3.10 5.29
CA ILE A 80 13.64 -1.99 6.25
C ILE A 80 14.96 -1.88 7.01
N ILE A 81 15.68 -2.99 7.17
CA ILE A 81 16.92 -3.05 7.96
C ILE A 81 18.15 -2.69 7.10
N LEU A 82 18.12 -2.98 5.80
CA LEU A 82 19.25 -2.79 4.87
C LEU A 82 19.49 -1.32 4.49
#